data_AF-A0A7U9RRN2-F1
#
_entry.id   AF-A0A7U9RRN2-F1
#
_cell.length_a   1.000
_cell.length_b   1.000
_cell.length_c   1.000
_cell.angle_alpha   90.00
_cell.angle_beta   90.00
_cell.angle_gamma   90.00
#
_symmetry.space_group_name_H-M   'P 1'
#
loop_
_entity.id
_entity.type
_entity.pdbx_description
1 polymer ?
#
loop_
_entity_poly.entity_id
_entity_poly.type
_entity_poly.pdbx_seq_one_letter_code
_entity_poly.pdbx_strand_id
1 'polypeptide(L)'
;MFRIFGREGYIFTDKKNPRWGIMSSILGLIACASVGTAVYLTFLNKGEALMQYGVVIILAMIYAMAGLVMGIRSLMEKDIFRFFPIVGILLNLLAITASGSIFYLGVI
;
A
#
# COMPACT_ATOMS: atom_id res chain seq x y z
N MET A 1 -8.99 1.79 22.77
CA MET A 1 -8.86 3.26 22.89
C MET A 1 -7.57 3.69 22.20
N PHE A 2 -7.66 4.08 20.93
CA PHE A 2 -6.51 4.48 20.11
C PHE A 2 -6.06 5.90 20.50
N ARG A 3 -4.96 6.02 21.23
CA ARG A 3 -4.31 7.29 21.54
C ARG A 3 -3.31 7.61 20.41
N ILE A 4 -3.76 8.35 19.39
CA ILE A 4 -2.97 8.62 18.17
C ILE A 4 -2.16 9.93 18.24
N PHE A 5 -2.43 10.83 19.19
CA PHE A 5 -1.63 12.07 19.33
C PHE A 5 -1.30 12.37 20.80
N GLY A 6 -0.03 12.20 21.14
CA GLY A 6 0.53 12.52 22.46
C GLY A 6 1.89 13.20 22.32
N ARG A 7 1.86 14.53 22.36
CA ARG A 7 2.86 15.58 22.72
C ARG A 7 4.34 15.46 22.33
N GLU A 8 4.77 16.53 21.66
CA GLU A 8 5.98 17.36 21.83
C GLU A 8 7.18 16.80 22.60
N GLY A 9 8.28 16.66 21.88
CA GLY A 9 9.64 16.67 22.41
C GLY A 9 10.57 17.04 21.26
N TYR A 10 11.34 18.13 21.40
CA TYR A 10 12.42 18.45 20.47
C TYR A 10 13.46 17.32 20.56
N ILE A 11 13.63 16.56 19.47
CA ILE A 11 14.49 15.39 19.43
C ILE A 11 15.75 15.75 18.63
N PHE A 12 16.83 16.10 19.34
CA PHE A 12 18.19 15.92 18.86
C PHE A 12 18.54 14.44 19.02
N THR A 13 18.06 13.62 18.10
CA THR A 13 18.45 12.21 18.01
C THR A 13 18.58 11.88 16.54
N ASP A 14 19.71 11.25 16.24
CA ASP A 14 20.04 10.57 14.99
C ASP A 14 18.93 9.56 14.66
N LYS A 15 17.84 10.03 14.04
CA LYS A 15 16.71 9.20 13.66
C LYS A 15 17.18 8.30 12.53
N LYS A 16 17.39 7.02 12.86
CA LYS A 16 17.66 5.97 11.88
C LYS A 16 16.54 5.99 10.83
N ASN A 17 16.91 6.05 9.56
CA ASN A 17 15.93 5.92 8.49
C ASN A 17 15.36 4.50 8.50
N PRO A 18 14.04 4.31 8.71
CA PRO A 18 13.41 3.00 8.59
C PRO A 18 13.44 2.59 7.11
N ARG A 19 14.50 1.91 6.69
CA ARG A 19 14.67 1.42 5.31
C ARG A 19 13.47 0.53 4.90
N TRP A 20 12.98 -0.27 5.82
CA TRP A 20 11.80 -1.13 5.64
C TRP A 20 10.50 -0.33 5.46
N GLY A 21 10.35 0.78 6.16
CA GLY A 21 9.17 1.66 6.06
C GLY A 21 9.10 2.35 4.71
N ILE A 22 10.23 2.85 4.22
CA ILE A 22 10.34 3.46 2.89
C ILE A 22 10.04 2.43 1.79
N MET A 23 10.56 1.20 1.92
CA MET A 23 10.27 0.12 0.97
C MET A 23 8.78 -0.23 0.96
N SER A 24 8.11 -0.27 2.11
CA SER A 24 6.65 -0.47 2.17
C SER A 24 5.87 0.65 1.47
N SER A 25 6.27 1.92 1.66
CA SER A 25 5.64 3.05 0.97
C SER A 25 5.80 2.98 -0.55
N ILE A 26 6.99 2.62 -1.04
CA ILE A 26 7.25 2.46 -2.47
C ILE A 26 6.42 1.32 -3.05
N LEU A 27 6.40 0.17 -2.38
CA LEU A 27 5.57 -0.98 -2.80
C LEU A 27 4.08 -0.63 -2.82
N GLY A 28 3.59 0.09 -1.82
CA GLY A 28 2.20 0.56 -1.76
C GLY A 28 1.87 1.54 -2.88
N LEU A 29 2.79 2.45 -3.21
CA LEU A 29 2.62 3.40 -4.32
C LEU A 29 2.55 2.67 -5.67
N ILE A 30 3.43 1.71 -5.91
CA ILE A 30 3.44 0.90 -7.14
C ILE A 30 2.16 0.08 -7.25
N ALA A 31 1.70 -0.53 -6.15
CA ALA A 31 0.46 -1.29 -6.13
C ALA A 31 -0.75 -0.40 -6.46
N CYS A 32 -0.88 0.76 -5.81
CA CYS A 32 -1.94 1.73 -6.11
C CYS A 32 -1.90 2.21 -7.57
N ALA A 33 -0.71 2.55 -8.08
CA ALA A 33 -0.55 2.97 -9.47
C ALA A 33 -0.96 1.85 -10.45
N SER A 34 -0.59 0.60 -10.16
CA SER A 34 -0.92 -0.56 -10.99
C SER A 34 -2.43 -0.84 -11.02
N VAL A 35 -3.11 -0.75 -9.87
CA VAL A 35 -4.58 -0.88 -9.81
C VAL A 35 -5.24 0.27 -10.58
N GLY A 36 -4.78 1.51 -10.38
CA GLY A 36 -5.31 2.68 -11.07
C GLY A 36 -5.16 2.59 -12.59
N THR A 37 -3.99 2.17 -13.08
CA THR A 37 -3.76 1.99 -14.53
C THR A 37 -4.57 0.83 -15.10
N ALA A 38 -4.68 -0.31 -14.39
CA ALA A 38 -5.51 -1.43 -14.83
C ALA A 38 -6.97 -1.01 -14.98
N VAL A 39 -7.52 -0.28 -14.01
CA VAL A 39 -8.88 0.25 -14.06
C VAL A 39 -9.03 1.23 -15.22
N TYR A 40 -8.11 2.19 -15.38
CA TYR A 40 -8.17 3.18 -16.45
C TYR A 40 -8.08 2.55 -17.86
N LEU A 41 -7.19 1.57 -18.04
CA LEU A 41 -7.06 0.83 -19.30
C LEU A 41 -8.30 -0.02 -19.59
N THR A 42 -8.93 -0.60 -18.57
CA THR A 42 -10.19 -1.34 -18.74
C THR A 42 -11.33 -0.42 -19.19
N PHE A 43 -11.40 0.81 -18.65
CA PHE A 43 -12.35 1.82 -19.09
C PHE A 43 -12.12 2.24 -20.55
N LEU A 44 -10.86 2.43 -20.97
CA LEU A 44 -10.52 2.78 -22.36
C LEU A 44 -10.89 1.68 -23.36
N ASN A 45 -10.77 0.41 -22.97
CA ASN A 45 -11.14 -0.73 -23.81
C ASN A 45 -12.64 -1.06 -23.77
N LYS A 46 -13.49 -0.05 -23.50
CA LYS A 46 -14.96 -0.17 -23.50
C LYS A 46 -15.48 -1.22 -22.49
N GLY A 47 -14.72 -1.55 -21.45
CA GLY A 47 -15.09 -2.56 -20.47
C GLY A 47 -14.77 -3.99 -20.87
N GLU A 48 -14.07 -4.25 -21.98
CA GLU A 48 -13.49 -5.58 -22.21
C GLU A 48 -12.36 -5.83 -21.21
N ALA A 49 -12.69 -6.58 -20.16
CA ALA A 49 -11.74 -7.08 -19.20
C ALA A 49 -10.89 -8.19 -19.83
N LEU A 50 -9.89 -7.80 -20.65
CA LEU A 50 -8.87 -8.73 -21.11
C LEU A 50 -8.21 -9.42 -19.90
N MET A 51 -7.90 -10.71 -20.04
CA MET A 51 -7.22 -11.48 -18.98
C MET A 51 -5.95 -10.80 -18.45
N GLN A 52 -5.28 -10.00 -19.28
CA GLN A 52 -4.10 -9.22 -18.91
C GLN A 52 -4.36 -8.27 -17.73
N TYR A 53 -5.53 -7.61 -17.69
CA TYR A 53 -5.87 -6.72 -16.57
C TYR A 53 -6.10 -7.48 -15.27
N GLY A 54 -6.71 -8.67 -15.35
CA GLY A 54 -6.85 -9.57 -14.21
C GLY A 54 -5.49 -9.93 -13.61
N VAL A 55 -4.52 -10.33 -14.44
CA VAL A 55 -3.16 -10.66 -13.99
C VAL A 55 -2.48 -9.48 -13.32
N VAL A 56 -2.63 -8.26 -13.85
CA VAL A 56 -2.07 -7.04 -13.23
C VAL A 56 -2.64 -6.81 -11.84
N ILE A 57 -3.95 -7.03 -11.64
CA ILE A 57 -4.59 -6.86 -10.33
C ILE A 57 -4.13 -7.92 -9.33
N ILE A 58 -3.95 -9.18 -9.76
CA ILE A 58 -3.38 -10.25 -8.91
C ILE A 58 -1.95 -9.86 -8.46
N LEU A 59 -1.12 -9.41 -9.40
CA LEU A 59 0.25 -8.98 -9.09
C LEU A 59 0.25 -7.79 -8.14
N ALA A 60 -0.63 -6.81 -8.35
CA ALA A 60 -0.78 -5.66 -7.46
C ALA A 60 -1.18 -6.10 -6.05
N MET A 61 -2.06 -7.09 -5.91
CA MET A 61 -2.46 -7.64 -4.61
C MET A 61 -1.29 -8.33 -3.90
N ILE A 62 -0.45 -9.09 -4.62
CA ILE A 62 0.76 -9.72 -4.06
C ILE A 62 1.75 -8.65 -3.56
N TYR A 63 1.99 -7.61 -4.36
CA TYR A 63 2.85 -6.49 -3.97
C TYR A 63 2.29 -5.75 -2.76
N ALA A 64 0.96 -5.55 -2.71
CA ALA A 64 0.31 -4.89 -1.60
C ALA A 64 0.43 -5.70 -0.30
N MET A 65 0.28 -7.02 -0.36
CA MET A 65 0.50 -7.90 0.81
C MET A 65 1.96 -7.86 1.29
N ALA A 66 2.93 -7.95 0.38
CA ALA A 66 4.34 -7.84 0.74
C ALA A 66 4.67 -6.46 1.36
N GLY A 67 4.15 -5.38 0.77
CA GLY A 67 4.29 -4.02 1.27
C GLY A 67 3.63 -3.82 2.64
N LEU A 68 2.49 -4.45 2.89
CA LEU A 68 1.81 -4.42 4.19
C LEU A 68 2.65 -5.11 5.28
N VAL A 69 3.18 -6.30 5.01
CA VAL A 69 4.03 -7.05 5.96
C VAL A 69 5.29 -6.25 6.30
N MET A 70 5.96 -5.67 5.31
CA MET A 70 7.12 -4.81 5.53
C MET A 70 6.76 -3.54 6.30
N GLY A 71 5.60 -2.94 6.03
CA GLY A 71 5.12 -1.74 6.72
C GLY A 71 4.83 -2.02 8.20
N ILE A 72 4.16 -3.14 8.50
CA ILE A 72 3.87 -3.57 9.88
C ILE A 72 5.16 -3.87 10.63
N ARG A 73 6.10 -4.61 10.02
CA ARG A 73 7.42 -4.86 10.63
C ARG A 73 8.17 -3.56 10.89
N SER A 74 8.11 -2.62 9.95
CA SER A 74 8.69 -1.30 10.12
C SER A 74 7.98 -0.47 11.19
N LEU A 75 6.77 -0.80 11.65
CA LEU A 75 6.13 -0.12 12.78
C LEU A 75 6.55 -0.67 14.14
N MET A 76 7.10 -1.89 14.16
CA MET A 76 7.60 -2.54 15.38
C MET A 76 9.01 -2.08 15.79
N GLU A 77 9.73 -1.37 14.91
CA GLU A 77 11.04 -0.81 15.24
C GLU A 77 10.91 0.43 16.14
N LYS A 78 11.73 0.48 17.19
CA LYS A 78 11.83 1.60 18.15
C LYS A 78 12.71 2.70 17.53
N ASP A 79 12.35 3.97 17.76
CA ASP A 79 13.10 5.17 17.33
C ASP A 79 13.17 5.48 15.82
N ILE A 80 12.02 5.43 15.15
CA ILE A 80 11.89 5.73 13.71
C ILE A 80 10.77 6.72 13.41
N PHE A 81 10.93 7.50 12.33
CA PHE A 81 9.89 8.37 11.81
C PHE A 81 8.68 7.54 11.32
N ARG A 82 7.63 7.49 12.13
CA ARG A 82 6.41 6.71 11.88
C ARG A 82 5.60 7.16 10.65
N PHE A 83 5.89 8.31 10.07
CA PHE A 83 5.12 8.87 8.94
C PHE A 83 5.17 7.96 7.70
N PHE A 84 6.35 7.51 7.27
CA PHE A 84 6.51 6.65 6.07
C PHE A 84 5.86 5.27 6.24
N PRO A 85 6.11 4.51 7.34
CA PRO A 85 5.45 3.23 7.56
C PRO A 85 3.92 3.33 7.60
N ILE A 86 3.37 4.37 8.24
CA ILE A 86 1.91 4.58 8.33
C ILE A 86 1.33 4.82 6.92
N VAL A 87 1.93 5.71 6.14
CA VAL A 87 1.49 5.98 4.76
C VAL A 87 1.61 4.72 3.91
N GLY A 88 2.69 3.96 4.05
CA GLY A 88 2.89 2.70 3.33
C GLY A 88 1.80 1.69 3.65
N ILE A 89 1.50 1.46 4.93
CA ILE A 89 0.41 0.56 5.32
C ILE A 89 -0.93 1.03 4.74
N LEU A 90 -1.27 2.33 4.88
CA LEU A 90 -2.53 2.85 4.37
C LEU A 90 -2.68 2.63 2.85
N LEU A 91 -1.63 2.91 2.07
CA LEU A 91 -1.61 2.69 0.62
C LEU A 91 -1.80 1.20 0.28
N ASN A 92 -1.07 0.31 0.96
CA ASN A 92 -1.19 -1.13 0.72
C ASN A 92 -2.59 -1.66 1.10
N LEU A 93 -3.17 -1.16 2.18
CA LEU A 93 -4.52 -1.56 2.64
C LEU A 93 -5.60 -1.09 1.67
N LEU A 94 -5.45 0.13 1.12
CA LEU A 94 -6.30 0.65 0.05
C LEU A 94 -6.19 -0.20 -1.22
N ALA A 95 -4.96 -0.54 -1.63
CA ALA A 95 -4.73 -1.39 -2.80
C ALA A 95 -5.37 -2.77 -2.64
N ILE A 96 -5.21 -3.43 -1.48
CA ILE A 96 -5.86 -4.73 -1.22
C ILE A 96 -7.39 -4.61 -1.29
N THR A 97 -7.95 -3.58 -0.67
CA THR A 97 -9.41 -3.36 -0.66
C THR A 97 -9.94 -3.10 -2.08
N ALA A 98 -9.24 -2.28 -2.85
CA ALA A 98 -9.60 -1.98 -4.24
C ALA A 98 -9.50 -3.23 -5.12
N SER A 99 -8.37 -3.95 -5.08
CA SER A 99 -8.18 -5.19 -5.83
C SER A 99 -9.22 -6.25 -5.46
N GLY A 100 -9.52 -6.42 -4.16
CA GLY A 100 -10.55 -7.33 -3.69
C GLY A 100 -11.96 -6.96 -4.17
N SER A 101 -12.27 -5.66 -4.20
CA SER A 101 -13.54 -5.16 -4.73
C SER A 101 -13.68 -5.44 -6.23
N ILE A 102 -12.60 -5.26 -7.01
CA ILE A 102 -12.60 -5.56 -8.45
C ILE A 102 -12.81 -7.06 -8.70
N PHE A 103 -12.18 -7.94 -7.92
CA PHE A 103 -12.45 -9.38 -8.04
C PHE A 103 -13.88 -9.74 -7.68
N TYR A 104 -14.41 -9.17 -6.60
CA TYR A 104 -15.80 -9.41 -6.21
C TYR A 104 -16.78 -8.99 -7.31
N LEU A 105 -16.58 -7.80 -7.89
CA LEU A 105 -17.40 -7.29 -8.99
C LEU A 105 -17.19 -8.03 -10.32
N GLY A 106 -16.01 -8.63 -10.55
CA GLY A 106 -15.73 -9.39 -11.77
C GLY A 106 -16.18 -10.85 -11.70
N VAL A 107 -16.45 -11.38 -10.50
CA VAL A 107 -16.99 -12.73 -10.29
C VAL A 107 -18.53 -12.75 -10.36
N ILE A 108 -19.16 -11.63 -10.03
CA ILE A 108 -20.62 -11.41 -10.14
C ILE A 108 -20.99 -11.00 -11.56
#